data_AF-A0A1G4XFH4-F1
#
_entry.id   AF-A0A1G4XFH4-F1
#
_cell.length_a   1.000
_cell.length_b   1.000
_cell.length_c   1.000
_cell.angle_alpha   90.00
_cell.angle_beta   90.00
_cell.angle_gamma   90.00
#
_symmetry.space_group_name_H-M   'P 1'
#
loop_
_entity.id
_entity.type
_entity.pdbx_description
1 polymer ?
#
loop_
_entity_poly.entity_id
_entity_poly.type
_entity_poly.pdbx_seq_one_letter_code
_entity_poly.pdbx_strand_id
1 'polypeptide(L)' 'MRLFNPVTMTEVLPGFHDVTGAVELPDDNWFFTMVEIPEGKQLSVDKNGRPVLVDVSAERK' A
#
# COMPACT_ATOMS: atom_id res chain seq x y z
N MET A 1 14.73 2.81 1.00
CA MET A 1 13.59 2.37 0.17
C MET A 1 13.01 1.13 0.82
N ARG A 2 11.67 1.05 0.92
CA ARG A 2 10.91 -0.08 1.46
C ARG A 2 10.01 -0.66 0.38
N LEU A 3 9.66 -1.94 0.52
CA LEU A 3 8.89 -2.67 -0.47
C LEU A 3 7.43 -2.81 -0.05
N PHE A 4 6.53 -2.56 -0.99
CA PHE A 4 5.08 -2.73 -0.83
C PHE A 4 4.58 -3.84 -1.75
N ASN A 5 3.72 -4.72 -1.23
CA ASN A 5 3.06 -5.74 -2.02
C ASN A 5 1.69 -5.22 -2.51
N PRO A 6 1.48 -5.00 -3.82
CA PRO A 6 0.21 -4.52 -4.34
C PRO A 6 -0.94 -5.53 -4.27
N VAL A 7 -0.63 -6.83 -4.09
CA VAL A 7 -1.64 -7.89 -4.03
C VAL A 7 -2.15 -8.05 -2.60
N THR A 8 -1.25 -8.15 -1.63
CA THR A 8 -1.63 -8.31 -0.22
C THR A 8 -1.84 -6.97 0.48
N MET A 9 -1.44 -5.86 -0.14
CA MET A 9 -1.48 -4.50 0.40
C MET A 9 -0.71 -4.35 1.73
N THR A 10 0.42 -5.04 1.84
CA THR A 10 1.28 -5.06 3.04
C THR A 10 2.71 -4.66 2.71
N GLU A 11 3.49 -4.32 3.74
CA GLU A 11 4.94 -4.24 3.59
C GLU A 11 5.57 -5.62 3.28
N VAL A 12 6.57 -5.61 2.42
CA VAL A 12 7.42 -6.77 2.10
C VAL A 12 8.75 -6.60 2.83
N LEU A 13 9.13 -7.62 3.61
CA LEU A 13 10.41 -7.67 4.31
C LEU A 13 11.33 -8.63 3.56
N PRO A 14 12.38 -8.13 2.86
CA PRO A 14 13.34 -8.98 2.17
C PRO A 14 13.96 -10.03 3.11
N GLY A 15 14.08 -11.27 2.63
CA GLY A 15 14.57 -12.40 3.43
C GLY A 15 13.49 -13.12 4.25
N PHE A 16 12.28 -12.54 4.37
CA PHE A 16 11.12 -13.18 4.98
C PHE A 16 9.96 -13.38 3.99
N HIS A 17 9.70 -12.39 3.15
CA HIS A 17 8.63 -12.40 2.15
C HIS A 17 9.20 -12.59 0.74
N ASP A 18 8.39 -13.15 -0.17
CA ASP A 18 8.66 -13.08 -1.61
C ASP A 18 8.57 -11.61 -2.06
N VAL A 19 9.60 -11.16 -2.77
CA VAL A 19 9.72 -9.79 -3.29
C VAL A 19 9.19 -9.65 -4.72
N THR A 20 8.78 -10.75 -5.35
CA THR A 20 8.28 -10.76 -6.73
C THR A 20 7.02 -9.91 -6.85
N GLY A 21 7.07 -8.91 -7.75
CA GLY A 21 5.96 -7.99 -7.97
C GLY A 21 5.78 -6.91 -6.90
N ALA A 22 6.70 -6.82 -5.93
CA ALA A 22 6.72 -5.72 -4.97
C ALA A 22 7.12 -4.40 -5.64
N VAL A 23 6.62 -3.30 -5.10
CA VAL A 23 6.92 -1.94 -5.56
C VAL A 23 7.80 -1.24 -4.54
N GLU A 24 8.91 -0.66 -5.01
CA GLU A 24 9.78 0.18 -4.19
C GLU A 24 9.16 1.54 -3.94
N LEU A 25 9.18 1.95 -2.68
CA LEU A 25 8.67 3.22 -2.19
C LEU A 25 9.70 3.89 -1.27
N PRO A 26 9.70 5.23 -1.17
CA PRO A 26 10.47 5.95 -0.17
C PRO A 26 10.15 5.49 1.26
N ASP A 27 11.14 5.55 2.14
CA ASP A 27 10.98 5.09 3.53
C ASP A 27 10.03 5.97 4.35
N ASP A 28 9.86 7.21 3.90
CA ASP A 28 8.94 8.23 4.41
C ASP A 28 7.58 8.24 3.70
N ASN A 29 7.30 7.23 2.85
CA ASN A 29 5.98 7.09 2.25
C ASN A 29 4.92 6.88 3.34
N TRP A 30 3.80 7.61 3.22
CA TRP A 30 2.71 7.60 4.19
C TRP A 30 2.24 6.18 4.56
N PHE A 31 2.29 5.22 3.63
CA PHE A 31 1.88 3.83 3.87
C PHE A 31 2.70 3.17 4.99
N PHE A 32 3.97 3.54 5.13
CA PHE A 32 4.87 2.96 6.13
C PHE A 32 4.94 3.73 7.45
N THR A 33 4.53 5.00 7.43
CA THR A 33 4.68 5.90 8.58
C THR A 33 3.37 6.16 9.30
N MET A 34 2.22 5.97 8.63
CA MET A 34 0.91 6.07 9.27
C MET A 34 0.61 4.81 10.09
N VAL A 35 0.04 5.02 11.28
CA VAL A 35 -0.38 3.94 12.17
C VAL A 35 -1.74 3.37 11.77
N GLU A 36 -2.62 4.21 11.23
CA GLU A 36 -3.99 3.85 10.87
C GLU A 36 -4.41 4.55 9.57
N ILE A 37 -5.33 3.93 8.82
CA ILE A 37 -5.95 4.54 7.65
C ILE A 37 -6.96 5.59 8.14
N PRO A 38 -6.95 6.83 7.58
CA PRO A 38 -7.88 7.87 7.98
C PRO A 38 -9.35 7.45 7.88
N GLU A 39 -10.19 7.95 8.78
CA GLU A 39 -11.63 7.68 8.74
C GLU A 39 -12.23 8.08 7.39
N GLY A 40 -13.13 7.24 6.87
CA GLY A 40 -13.76 7.44 5.56
C GLY A 40 -12.84 7.15 4.37
N LYS A 41 -11.59 6.74 4.60
CA LYS A 41 -10.66 6.26 3.56
C LYS A 41 -10.47 4.75 3.62
N GLN A 42 -10.08 4.19 2.48
CA GLN A 42 -9.66 2.81 2.30
C GLN A 42 -8.32 2.78 1.57
N LEU A 43 -7.45 1.86 1.98
CA LEU A 43 -6.24 1.53 1.24
C LEU A 43 -6.63 0.81 -0.06
N SER A 44 -6.08 1.28 -1.17
CA SER A 44 -6.21 0.66 -2.48
C SER A 44 -4.89 0.78 -3.24
N VAL A 45 -4.86 0.31 -4.48
CA VAL A 45 -3.67 0.26 -5.31
C VAL A 45 -3.94 0.91 -6.66
N ASP A 46 -3.05 1.80 -7.09
CA ASP A 46 -3.16 2.44 -8.39
C ASP A 46 -2.75 1.50 -9.54
N LYS A 47 -2.90 1.97 -10.78
CA LYS A 47 -2.49 1.23 -11.99
C LYS A 47 -0.99 0.84 -12.04
N ASN A 48 -0.16 1.45 -11.19
CA ASN A 48 1.28 1.21 -11.11
C ASN A 48 1.65 0.31 -9.92
N GLY A 49 0.68 -0.22 -9.18
CA GLY A 49 0.95 -1.02 -7.99
C GLY A 49 1.29 -0.22 -6.74
N ARG A 50 1.09 1.12 -6.74
CA ARG A 50 1.42 1.98 -5.59
C ARG A 50 0.23 2.13 -4.65
N PRO A 51 0.45 2.22 -3.33
CA PRO A 51 -0.62 2.41 -2.37
C PRO A 51 -1.25 3.79 -2.55
N VAL A 52 -2.58 3.83 -2.55
CA VAL A 52 -3.38 5.06 -2.59
C VAL A 52 -4.52 4.98 -1.56
N LEU A 53 -4.99 6.14 -1.11
CA LEU A 53 -6.20 6.25 -0.29
C LEU A 53 -7.39 6.64 -1.16
N VAL A 54 -8.45 5.86 -1.10
CA VAL A 54 -9.73 6.12 -1.80
C VAL A 54 -10.84 6.37 -0.78
N ASP A 55 -11.88 7.11 -1.14
CA ASP A 55 -13.04 7.33 -0.26
C ASP A 55 -13.91 6.08 -0.19
N VAL A 56 -14.38 5.72 1.02
CA VAL A 56 -15.23 4.54 1.27
C VAL A 56 -16.61 4.66 0.60
N SER A 57 -16.95 5.81 0.03
CA SER A 57 -18.17 6.03 -0.78
C SER A 57 -18.01 5.72 -2.28
N ALA A 58 -16.82 5.39 -2.75
CA ALA A 58 -16.55 5.22 -4.19
C ALA A 58 -16.85 3.80 -4.74
N GLU A 59 -17.07 2.81 -3.88
CA GLU A 59 -17.35 1.42 -4.28
C GLU A 59 -18.79 1.00 -3.90
N ARG A 60 -19.76 1.60 -4.59
CA ARG A 60 -21.04 0.93 -4.88
C ARG A 60 -21.39 1.15 -6.34
N LYS A 61 -20.89 0.27 -7.21
CA LYS A 61 -21.51 -0.05 -8.50
C LYS A 61 -21.38 -1.54 -8.77
#